data_AF-A0A835LH96-F1
#
_entry.id   AF-A0A835LH96-F1
#
_cell.length_a   1.000
_cell.length_b   1.000
_cell.length_c   1.000
_cell.angle_alpha   90.00
_cell.angle_beta   90.00
_cell.angle_gamma   90.00
#
_symmetry.space_group_name_H-M   'P 1'
#
loop_
_entity.id
_entity.type
_entity.pdbx_description
1 polymer ?
#
loop_
_entity_poly.entity_id
_entity_poly.type
_entity_poly.pdbx_seq_one_letter_code
_entity_poly.pdbx_strand_id
1 'polypeptide(L)'
;STFATSIDQKPRKESPFRSCLQGNSKNNELDLCFETKASSFTHSLFINSSSDPFATITDAMTAVKFRLRSFHQRFEKKLHKIVDYFGWCTWDAFYQNVTQEGVEDGLKSLSSAGVLPKFVIIDDGWQSVGLDAEENKKGNKSELLLRLTGVEENDEFKKENPTMGIKSIVDVAKGGVQPGLEEYESSMKFPTVSKGVLMNEPNWKMDPLAVQGLGLCVLETLGENLGGRVQLTRQFHQALDASVAKNFPDNGIIACMSHNTDSVYCSKQTAIVRASDDFYPRDPVSHTIHLASVSYNSIFLGEFMQPDWDMFHSLHPVAEYHSSARAITVGLFMSGNNSFQLSKLCQ
;
A
#
# COMPACT_ATOMS: atom_id res chain seq x y z
N SER A 1 -6.19 -9.12 29.58
CA SER A 1 -5.98 -8.39 28.31
C SER A 1 -7.31 -8.25 27.60
N THR A 2 -7.63 -7.07 27.07
CA THR A 2 -8.91 -6.81 26.37
C THR A 2 -8.59 -6.20 25.01
N PHE A 3 -9.22 -6.72 23.96
CA PHE A 3 -9.14 -6.18 22.61
C PHE A 3 -10.54 -5.71 22.18
N ALA A 4 -10.60 -4.56 21.52
CA ALA A 4 -11.82 -3.99 20.99
C ALA A 4 -11.56 -3.48 19.58
N THR A 5 -12.49 -3.72 18.66
CA THR A 5 -12.43 -3.17 17.30
C THR A 5 -13.81 -2.72 16.83
N SER A 6 -13.82 -1.59 16.10
CA SER A 6 -15.01 -1.14 15.38
C SER A 6 -15.33 -2.10 14.23
N ILE A 7 -16.61 -2.35 13.99
CA ILE A 7 -17.09 -3.23 12.91
C ILE A 7 -18.35 -2.67 12.22
N ASP A 8 -18.17 -2.03 11.06
CA ASP A 8 -19.27 -1.41 10.34
C ASP A 8 -20.14 -2.42 9.54
N GLN A 9 -21.24 -2.90 10.14
CA GLN A 9 -22.29 -3.68 9.44
C GLN A 9 -23.57 -2.88 9.21
N LYS A 10 -23.72 -2.34 7.99
CA LYS A 10 -24.93 -1.63 7.53
C LYS A 10 -26.20 -2.52 7.50
N PRO A 11 -27.38 -1.95 7.83
CA PRO A 11 -28.68 -2.51 7.44
C PRO A 11 -28.84 -2.61 5.92
N ARG A 12 -29.83 -3.40 5.45
CA ARG A 12 -29.97 -3.79 4.05
C ARG A 12 -30.41 -2.67 3.08
N LYS A 13 -30.83 -1.49 3.59
CA LYS A 13 -31.16 -0.29 2.81
C LYS A 13 -30.91 0.99 3.63
N GLU A 14 -30.45 2.02 2.92
CA GLU A 14 -30.43 3.45 3.25
C GLU A 14 -29.45 3.98 4.33
N SER A 15 -28.94 5.18 4.05
CA SER A 15 -27.99 6.03 4.80
C SER A 15 -26.51 5.59 4.93
N PRO A 16 -25.56 6.57 4.97
CA PRO A 16 -24.20 6.36 5.48
C PRO A 16 -24.23 5.98 6.96
N PHE A 17 -23.30 5.11 7.35
CA PHE A 17 -23.03 4.69 8.72
C PHE A 17 -21.54 4.39 8.82
N ARG A 18 -20.90 4.89 9.87
CA ARG A 18 -19.51 4.66 10.26
C ARG A 18 -19.44 4.64 11.78
N SER A 19 -18.56 3.81 12.33
CA SER A 19 -18.20 3.85 13.73
C SER A 19 -16.69 3.72 13.94
N CYS A 20 -16.16 4.35 14.98
CA CYS A 20 -14.75 4.25 15.36
C CYS A 20 -14.59 4.29 16.88
N LEU A 21 -13.44 3.79 17.35
CA LEU A 21 -13.01 3.93 18.73
C LEU A 21 -12.01 5.08 18.81
N GLN A 22 -12.18 5.98 19.78
CA GLN A 22 -11.22 7.06 20.07
C GLN A 22 -10.94 7.15 21.56
N GLY A 23 -9.70 7.51 21.93
CA GLY A 23 -9.34 7.78 23.33
C GLY A 23 -9.81 9.16 23.76
N ASN A 24 -10.47 9.24 24.91
CA ASN A 24 -10.96 10.50 25.47
C ASN A 24 -9.97 11.03 26.54
N SER A 25 -9.21 12.05 26.15
CA SER A 25 -8.13 12.62 26.98
C SER A 25 -8.59 13.37 28.23
N LYS A 26 -9.91 13.61 28.40
CA LYS A 26 -10.46 14.35 29.55
C LYS A 26 -10.80 13.46 30.75
N ASN A 27 -11.14 12.20 30.51
CA ASN A 27 -11.62 11.23 31.51
C ASN A 27 -10.90 9.88 31.44
N ASN A 28 -9.98 9.67 30.49
CA ASN A 28 -9.29 8.40 30.26
C ASN A 28 -10.26 7.25 29.91
N GLU A 29 -11.34 7.57 29.20
CA GLU A 29 -12.31 6.62 28.67
C GLU A 29 -12.05 6.33 27.18
N LEU A 30 -12.73 5.31 26.64
CA LEU A 30 -12.73 4.96 25.22
C LEU A 30 -14.12 5.23 24.65
N ASP A 31 -14.25 6.27 23.81
CA ASP A 31 -15.52 6.60 23.18
C ASP A 31 -15.74 5.69 21.95
N LEU A 32 -16.96 5.19 21.80
CA LEU A 32 -17.46 4.63 20.54
C LEU A 32 -18.21 5.73 19.79
N CYS A 33 -17.55 6.32 18.80
CA CYS A 33 -18.13 7.39 17.99
C CYS A 33 -18.90 6.83 16.80
N PHE A 34 -19.98 7.54 16.44
CA PHE A 34 -20.87 7.18 15.34
C PHE A 34 -21.08 8.37 14.41
N GLU A 35 -20.98 8.13 13.11
CA GLU A 35 -21.28 9.09 12.06
C GLU A 35 -22.31 8.44 11.13
N THR A 36 -23.57 8.88 11.22
CA THR A 36 -24.69 8.18 10.59
C THR A 36 -25.88 9.08 10.31
N LYS A 37 -26.51 8.91 9.14
CA LYS A 37 -27.87 9.43 8.86
C LYS A 37 -28.96 8.37 9.17
N ALA A 38 -28.58 7.12 9.46
CA ALA A 38 -29.49 6.03 9.79
C ALA A 38 -29.98 6.10 11.24
N SER A 39 -31.29 5.85 11.44
CA SER A 39 -31.94 5.78 12.77
C SER A 39 -31.70 4.47 13.51
N SER A 40 -31.07 3.47 12.88
CA SER A 40 -30.69 2.21 13.51
C SER A 40 -29.48 1.56 12.81
N PHE A 41 -28.72 0.78 13.58
CA PHE A 41 -27.62 -0.05 13.12
C PHE A 41 -27.67 -1.38 13.88
N THR A 42 -26.92 -2.40 13.43
CA THR A 42 -26.99 -3.73 14.06
C THR A 42 -25.81 -4.00 14.98
N HIS A 43 -24.59 -3.76 14.50
CA HIS A 43 -23.33 -4.05 15.20
C HIS A 43 -22.33 -2.97 14.78
N SER A 44 -21.56 -2.47 15.74
CA SER A 44 -20.56 -1.41 15.56
C SER A 44 -19.27 -1.67 16.34
N LEU A 45 -19.30 -2.57 17.32
CA LEU A 45 -18.18 -2.85 18.21
C LEU A 45 -18.14 -4.35 18.51
N PHE A 46 -16.93 -4.91 18.46
CA PHE A 46 -16.62 -6.25 18.97
C PHE A 46 -15.58 -6.13 20.08
N ILE A 47 -15.80 -6.83 21.20
CA ILE A 47 -14.89 -6.85 22.36
C ILE A 47 -14.58 -8.32 22.70
N ASN A 48 -13.31 -8.63 22.94
CA ASN A 48 -12.85 -9.89 23.51
C ASN A 48 -11.93 -9.63 24.71
N SER A 49 -11.87 -10.56 25.65
CA SER A 49 -10.97 -10.47 26.80
C SER A 49 -10.49 -11.84 27.25
N SER A 50 -9.17 -12.00 27.45
CA SER A 50 -8.57 -13.19 28.05
C SER A 50 -7.25 -12.84 28.77
N SER A 51 -6.57 -13.82 29.35
CA SER A 51 -5.26 -13.62 29.97
C SER A 51 -4.12 -13.40 28.96
N ASP A 52 -4.19 -13.99 27.78
CA ASP A 52 -3.15 -13.87 26.74
C ASP A 52 -3.49 -12.71 25.78
N PRO A 53 -2.69 -11.63 25.73
CA PRO A 53 -2.98 -10.49 24.87
C PRO A 53 -2.93 -10.82 23.38
N PHE A 54 -2.07 -11.73 22.93
CA PHE A 54 -1.92 -12.05 21.50
C PHE A 54 -3.04 -12.98 21.05
N ALA A 55 -3.31 -14.06 21.80
CA ALA A 55 -4.43 -14.95 21.48
C ALA A 55 -5.78 -14.21 21.51
N THR A 56 -5.98 -13.27 22.46
CA THR A 56 -7.20 -12.44 22.52
C THR A 56 -7.48 -11.71 21.20
N ILE A 57 -6.43 -11.21 20.53
CA ILE A 57 -6.52 -10.46 19.27
C ILE A 57 -6.85 -11.43 18.13
N THR A 58 -6.11 -12.54 18.00
CA THR A 58 -6.35 -13.54 16.95
C THR A 58 -7.74 -14.18 17.06
N ASP A 59 -8.19 -14.52 18.27
CA ASP A 59 -9.52 -15.07 18.52
C ASP A 59 -10.62 -14.04 18.19
N ALA A 60 -10.40 -12.77 18.54
CA ALA A 60 -11.32 -11.69 18.21
C ALA A 60 -11.46 -11.50 16.69
N MET A 61 -10.33 -11.47 15.99
CA MET A 61 -10.31 -11.31 14.54
C MET A 61 -10.88 -12.53 13.81
N THR A 62 -10.73 -13.72 14.37
CA THR A 62 -11.39 -14.95 13.92
C THR A 62 -12.92 -14.86 14.07
N ALA A 63 -13.42 -14.43 15.24
CA ALA A 63 -14.85 -14.23 15.47
C ALA A 63 -15.45 -13.15 14.56
N VAL A 64 -14.75 -12.02 14.40
CA VAL A 64 -15.12 -10.93 13.47
C VAL A 64 -15.12 -11.44 12.02
N LYS A 65 -14.15 -12.24 11.59
CA LYS A 65 -14.13 -12.88 10.25
C LYS A 65 -15.37 -13.73 10.02
N PHE A 66 -15.71 -14.65 10.93
CA PHE A 66 -16.90 -15.50 10.79
C PHE A 66 -18.21 -14.70 10.75
N ARG A 67 -18.25 -13.55 11.44
CA ARG A 67 -19.38 -12.63 11.46
C ARG A 67 -19.51 -11.78 10.19
N LEU A 68 -18.42 -11.19 9.71
CA LEU A 68 -18.41 -10.26 8.58
C LEU A 68 -18.36 -10.96 7.22
N ARG A 69 -17.60 -12.06 7.11
CA ARG A 69 -17.35 -12.84 5.87
C ARG A 69 -16.82 -12.03 4.68
N SER A 70 -16.26 -10.85 4.96
CA SER A 70 -15.82 -9.86 3.98
C SER A 70 -14.31 -9.85 3.74
N PHE A 71 -13.51 -10.39 4.66
CA PHE A 71 -12.05 -10.54 4.57
C PHE A 71 -11.61 -11.97 4.92
N HIS A 72 -10.32 -12.26 4.76
CA HIS A 72 -9.65 -13.44 5.33
C HIS A 72 -8.50 -12.98 6.24
N GLN A 73 -8.14 -13.78 7.23
CA GLN A 73 -6.95 -13.53 8.07
C GLN A 73 -5.66 -13.88 7.32
N ARG A 74 -4.52 -13.33 7.76
CA ARG A 74 -3.21 -13.46 7.09
C ARG A 74 -2.84 -14.91 6.74
N PHE A 75 -3.07 -15.85 7.67
CA PHE A 75 -2.71 -17.26 7.50
C PHE A 75 -3.57 -18.01 6.45
N GLU A 76 -4.68 -17.44 6.01
CA GLU A 76 -5.56 -17.99 4.95
C GLU A 76 -5.17 -17.49 3.56
N LYS A 77 -4.19 -16.58 3.47
CA LYS A 77 -3.78 -15.92 2.23
C LYS A 77 -2.45 -16.48 1.74
N LYS A 78 -2.28 -16.51 0.41
CA LYS A 78 -1.00 -16.85 -0.21
C LYS A 78 -0.04 -15.68 -0.02
N LEU A 79 0.93 -15.81 0.88
CA LEU A 79 2.00 -14.81 1.02
C LEU A 79 2.96 -14.93 -0.18
N HIS A 80 3.24 -13.79 -0.82
CA HIS A 80 4.15 -13.74 -1.96
C HIS A 80 5.60 -13.69 -1.48
N LYS A 81 6.52 -14.40 -2.15
CA LYS A 81 7.96 -14.53 -1.76
C LYS A 81 8.76 -13.21 -1.78
N ILE A 82 8.17 -12.11 -2.22
CA ILE A 82 8.78 -10.76 -2.19
C ILE A 82 9.21 -10.34 -0.78
N VAL A 83 8.55 -10.88 0.26
CA VAL A 83 8.88 -10.64 1.67
C VAL A 83 10.22 -11.26 2.11
N ASP A 84 10.69 -12.29 1.38
CA ASP A 84 11.93 -13.01 1.66
C ASP A 84 13.16 -12.33 0.99
N TYR A 85 12.94 -11.25 0.24
CA TYR A 85 13.95 -10.64 -0.62
C TYR A 85 14.19 -9.16 -0.33
N PHE A 86 15.41 -8.75 -0.66
CA PHE A 86 15.77 -7.35 -0.81
C PHE A 86 15.25 -6.80 -2.15
N GLY A 87 14.63 -5.62 -2.12
CA GLY A 87 14.12 -4.91 -3.29
C GLY A 87 14.52 -3.43 -3.28
N TRP A 88 14.24 -2.75 -4.40
CA TRP A 88 14.55 -1.34 -4.58
C TRP A 88 13.31 -0.56 -5.03
N CYS A 89 13.08 0.61 -4.46
CA CYS A 89 11.97 1.50 -4.82
C CYS A 89 12.52 2.84 -5.31
N THR A 90 11.85 3.44 -6.30
CA THR A 90 12.27 4.71 -6.91
C THR A 90 11.91 5.95 -6.09
N TRP A 91 10.96 5.88 -5.15
CA TRP A 91 10.42 7.05 -4.44
C TRP A 91 11.47 7.84 -3.66
N ASP A 92 12.16 7.22 -2.71
CA ASP A 92 13.20 7.88 -1.92
C ASP A 92 14.43 8.32 -2.76
N ALA A 93 14.60 7.74 -3.96
CA ALA A 93 15.72 8.02 -4.87
C ALA A 93 15.45 9.23 -5.78
N PHE A 94 14.22 9.39 -6.25
CA PHE A 94 13.85 10.36 -7.31
C PHE A 94 12.61 11.21 -6.99
N TYR A 95 11.81 10.81 -6.00
CA TYR A 95 10.40 11.20 -5.84
C TYR A 95 9.68 11.11 -7.19
N GLN A 96 9.04 12.18 -7.63
CA GLN A 96 8.31 12.22 -8.91
C GLN A 96 9.21 12.35 -10.15
N ASN A 97 10.53 12.57 -10.00
CA ASN A 97 11.47 12.73 -11.12
C ASN A 97 12.02 11.37 -11.61
N VAL A 98 11.16 10.36 -11.71
CA VAL A 98 11.56 9.00 -12.13
C VAL A 98 11.80 8.97 -13.64
N THR A 99 13.02 8.67 -14.07
CA THR A 99 13.37 8.51 -15.49
C THR A 99 13.90 7.11 -15.78
N GLN A 100 13.76 6.61 -17.03
CA GLN A 100 14.35 5.34 -17.43
C GLN A 100 15.86 5.29 -17.14
N GLU A 101 16.59 6.38 -17.40
CA GLU A 101 18.03 6.49 -17.12
C GLU A 101 18.33 6.41 -15.62
N GLY A 102 17.58 7.13 -14.78
CA GLY A 102 17.74 7.06 -13.32
C GLY A 102 17.52 5.66 -12.76
N VAL A 103 16.51 4.93 -13.26
CA VAL A 103 16.26 3.54 -12.85
C VAL A 103 17.37 2.60 -13.36
N GLU A 104 17.80 2.74 -14.62
CA GLU A 104 18.92 1.96 -15.18
C GLU A 104 20.23 2.19 -14.40
N ASP A 105 20.54 3.43 -14.01
CA ASP A 105 21.77 3.78 -13.28
C ASP A 105 21.72 3.40 -11.80
N GLY A 106 20.56 3.49 -11.15
CA GLY A 106 20.36 2.96 -9.81
C GLY A 106 20.60 1.44 -9.74
N LEU A 107 20.09 0.68 -10.72
CA LEU A 107 20.34 -0.75 -10.83
C LEU A 107 21.83 -1.07 -11.10
N LYS A 108 22.50 -0.32 -11.98
CA LYS A 108 23.95 -0.46 -12.22
C LYS A 108 24.76 -0.15 -10.95
N SER A 109 24.38 0.89 -10.19
CA SER A 109 25.03 1.27 -8.92
C SER A 109 24.93 0.13 -7.89
N LEU A 110 23.73 -0.40 -7.67
CA LEU A 110 23.48 -1.56 -6.80
C LEU A 110 24.33 -2.77 -7.23
N SER A 111 24.27 -3.14 -8.51
CA SER A 111 25.03 -4.28 -9.05
C SER A 111 26.55 -4.09 -8.90
N SER A 112 27.05 -2.87 -9.11
CA SER A 112 28.48 -2.54 -8.95
C SER A 112 28.93 -2.57 -7.49
N ALA A 113 28.01 -2.32 -6.55
CA ALA A 113 28.22 -2.50 -5.11
C ALA A 113 28.04 -3.95 -4.62
N GLY A 114 27.81 -4.91 -5.53
CA GLY A 114 27.56 -6.32 -5.20
C GLY A 114 26.16 -6.62 -4.69
N VAL A 115 25.21 -5.69 -4.86
CA VAL A 115 23.83 -5.78 -4.38
C VAL A 115 22.89 -6.03 -5.56
N LEU A 116 22.17 -7.15 -5.54
CA LEU A 116 21.21 -7.50 -6.60
C LEU A 116 19.78 -7.51 -6.03
N PRO A 117 18.98 -6.43 -6.21
CA PRO A 117 17.57 -6.44 -5.82
C PRO A 117 16.82 -7.51 -6.62
N LYS A 118 15.99 -8.30 -5.94
CA LYS A 118 15.20 -9.37 -6.59
C LYS A 118 13.90 -8.86 -7.20
N PHE A 119 13.54 -7.62 -6.90
CA PHE A 119 12.39 -6.92 -7.46
C PHE A 119 12.62 -5.41 -7.40
N VAL A 120 11.91 -4.68 -8.26
CA VAL A 120 11.96 -3.23 -8.37
C VAL A 120 10.53 -2.70 -8.32
N ILE A 121 10.29 -1.68 -7.52
CA ILE A 121 9.05 -0.90 -7.53
C ILE A 121 9.36 0.43 -8.22
N ILE A 122 8.65 0.70 -9.32
CA ILE A 122 8.65 2.01 -9.97
C ILE A 122 7.43 2.76 -9.43
N ASP A 123 7.70 3.62 -8.46
CA ASP A 123 6.75 4.46 -7.72
C ASP A 123 6.30 5.69 -8.55
N ASP A 124 5.44 6.55 -7.99
CA ASP A 124 4.83 7.69 -8.68
C ASP A 124 5.85 8.58 -9.43
N GLY A 125 5.44 9.06 -10.61
CA GLY A 125 6.25 9.89 -11.50
C GLY A 125 6.54 9.28 -12.88
N TRP A 126 6.32 7.98 -13.09
CA TRP A 126 6.54 7.35 -14.42
C TRP A 126 5.32 7.38 -15.34
N GLN A 127 4.12 7.42 -14.76
CA GLN A 127 2.86 7.28 -15.49
C GLN A 127 2.48 8.54 -16.26
N SER A 128 1.75 8.37 -17.35
CA SER A 128 1.08 9.45 -18.08
C SER A 128 0.09 10.20 -17.17
N VAL A 129 0.36 11.49 -16.98
CA VAL A 129 -0.49 12.42 -16.22
C VAL A 129 -0.85 13.66 -17.05
N GLY A 130 -1.94 14.35 -16.69
CA GLY A 130 -2.37 15.56 -17.38
C GLY A 130 -3.33 16.43 -16.58
N LEU A 131 -3.55 17.65 -17.06
CA LEU A 131 -4.48 18.64 -16.49
C LEU A 131 -5.91 18.46 -17.02
N ASP A 132 -6.87 18.95 -16.26
CA ASP A 132 -8.26 19.07 -16.74
C ASP A 132 -8.40 20.11 -17.85
N ALA A 133 -9.44 19.92 -18.68
CA ALA A 133 -9.78 20.84 -19.75
C ALA A 133 -10.10 22.27 -19.26
N GLU A 134 -10.53 22.43 -18.00
CA GLU A 134 -10.85 23.73 -17.41
C GLU A 134 -9.66 24.40 -16.70
N GLU A 135 -8.69 23.64 -16.17
CA GLU A 135 -7.50 24.21 -15.51
C GLU A 135 -6.50 24.79 -16.51
N ASN A 136 -6.43 24.23 -17.73
CA ASN A 136 -5.65 24.77 -18.84
C ASN A 136 -5.96 26.25 -19.20
N LYS A 137 -7.05 26.83 -18.68
CA LYS A 137 -7.45 28.23 -18.88
C LYS A 137 -6.89 29.20 -17.82
N LYS A 138 -6.32 28.72 -16.71
CA LYS A 138 -5.82 29.54 -15.61
C LYS A 138 -4.29 29.46 -15.53
N GLY A 139 -3.60 30.50 -16.03
CA GLY A 139 -2.16 30.51 -16.29
C GLY A 139 -1.18 30.45 -15.09
N ASN A 140 -1.60 30.02 -13.90
CA ASN A 140 -0.70 29.82 -12.76
C ASN A 140 -0.18 28.37 -12.74
N LYS A 141 0.98 28.13 -13.33
CA LYS A 141 1.58 26.78 -13.48
C LYS A 141 2.10 26.12 -12.19
N SER A 142 2.18 26.83 -11.06
CA SER A 142 2.99 26.41 -9.91
C SER A 142 2.34 25.42 -8.93
N GLU A 143 1.03 25.20 -9.01
CA GLU A 143 0.26 24.37 -8.05
C GLU A 143 -0.87 23.57 -8.72
N LEU A 144 -0.71 23.22 -10.01
CA LEU A 144 -1.75 22.48 -10.74
C LEU A 144 -1.63 20.97 -10.50
N LEU A 145 -2.72 20.34 -10.10
CA LEU A 145 -2.76 18.91 -9.77
C LEU A 145 -2.88 18.06 -11.05
N LEU A 146 -1.77 17.43 -11.43
CA LEU A 146 -1.73 16.49 -12.55
C LEU A 146 -2.44 15.18 -12.18
N ARG A 147 -3.26 14.66 -13.09
CA ARG A 147 -4.07 13.45 -12.90
C ARG A 147 -3.57 12.30 -13.76
N LEU A 148 -3.60 11.08 -13.24
CA LEU A 148 -3.35 9.85 -14.01
C LEU A 148 -4.30 9.76 -15.21
N THR A 149 -3.76 9.87 -16.43
CA THR A 149 -4.50 9.74 -17.69
C THR A 149 -4.35 8.35 -18.32
N GLY A 150 -3.29 7.61 -17.96
CA GLY A 150 -3.08 6.23 -18.39
C GLY A 150 -1.95 5.53 -17.61
N VAL A 151 -1.99 4.19 -17.58
CA VAL A 151 -0.91 3.35 -17.00
C VAL A 151 0.13 3.03 -18.08
N GLU A 152 0.58 4.09 -18.75
CA GLU A 152 1.58 4.11 -19.83
C GLU A 152 2.70 5.06 -19.40
N GLU A 153 3.92 4.92 -19.93
CA GLU A 153 5.00 5.82 -19.50
C GLU A 153 4.81 7.23 -20.06
N ASN A 154 5.10 8.26 -19.26
CA ASN A 154 5.12 9.65 -19.71
C ASN A 154 6.41 9.99 -20.51
N ASP A 155 6.45 11.21 -21.04
CA ASP A 155 7.55 11.69 -21.89
C ASP A 155 8.85 11.94 -21.11
N GLU A 156 8.78 12.25 -19.81
CA GLU A 156 9.96 12.42 -18.94
C GLU A 156 10.60 11.05 -18.58
N PHE A 157 9.78 10.00 -18.52
CA PHE A 157 10.26 8.65 -18.25
C PHE A 157 10.95 8.03 -19.47
N LYS A 158 10.42 8.24 -20.67
CA LYS A 158 10.89 7.62 -21.92
C LYS A 158 12.19 8.26 -22.44
N LYS A 159 13.15 7.43 -22.86
CA LYS A 159 14.28 7.87 -23.70
C LYS A 159 13.81 8.37 -25.07
N GLU A 160 14.68 9.10 -25.78
CA GLU A 160 14.50 9.58 -27.18
C GLU A 160 14.04 8.48 -28.16
N ASN A 161 14.32 7.21 -27.87
CA ASN A 161 13.72 6.08 -28.58
C ASN A 161 12.52 5.49 -27.79
N PRO A 162 11.26 5.77 -28.19
CA PRO A 162 10.06 5.40 -27.44
C PRO A 162 9.75 3.89 -27.42
N THR A 163 10.63 3.04 -27.94
CA THR A 163 10.47 1.57 -27.93
C THR A 163 11.14 0.86 -26.75
N MET A 164 11.98 1.56 -25.97
CA MET A 164 12.81 0.96 -24.90
C MET A 164 12.10 0.91 -23.55
N GLY A 165 11.79 2.07 -22.94
CA GLY A 165 10.88 2.23 -21.80
C GLY A 165 11.09 1.28 -20.61
N ILE A 166 9.99 0.92 -19.95
CA ILE A 166 9.96 -0.02 -18.82
C ILE A 166 10.46 -1.42 -19.22
N LYS A 167 10.32 -1.82 -20.49
CA LYS A 167 10.84 -3.11 -20.97
C LYS A 167 12.36 -3.19 -20.86
N SER A 168 13.07 -2.11 -21.22
CA SER A 168 14.52 -1.99 -21.03
C SER A 168 14.93 -2.23 -19.57
N ILE A 169 14.17 -1.68 -18.62
CA ILE A 169 14.43 -1.83 -17.18
C ILE A 169 14.30 -3.30 -16.75
N VAL A 170 13.32 -4.05 -17.28
CA VAL A 170 13.20 -5.49 -17.04
C VAL A 170 14.40 -6.26 -17.58
N ASP A 171 14.85 -5.93 -18.79
CA ASP A 171 15.98 -6.61 -19.42
C ASP A 171 17.32 -6.29 -18.73
N VAL A 172 17.50 -5.05 -18.24
CA VAL A 172 18.64 -4.64 -17.39
C VAL A 172 18.60 -5.36 -16.04
N ALA A 173 17.44 -5.43 -15.38
CA ALA A 173 17.27 -6.16 -14.12
C ALA A 173 17.56 -7.67 -14.27
N LYS A 174 17.21 -8.27 -15.42
CA LYS A 174 17.55 -9.66 -15.77
C LYS A 174 19.04 -9.83 -16.09
N GLY A 175 19.63 -8.89 -16.82
CA GLY A 175 21.04 -8.94 -17.23
C GLY A 175 22.04 -8.89 -16.06
N GLY A 176 21.62 -8.43 -14.88
CA GLY A 176 22.40 -8.48 -13.64
C GLY A 176 22.46 -9.86 -12.96
N VAL A 177 21.71 -10.86 -13.43
CA VAL A 177 21.70 -12.21 -12.84
C VAL A 177 22.88 -13.04 -13.38
N GLN A 178 23.79 -13.45 -12.48
CA GLN A 178 24.88 -14.35 -12.85
C GLN A 178 24.36 -15.75 -13.24
N PRO A 179 24.95 -16.42 -14.26
CA PRO A 179 24.56 -17.77 -14.63
C PRO A 179 24.90 -18.75 -13.50
N GLY A 180 23.86 -19.33 -12.87
CA GLY A 180 24.00 -20.28 -11.76
C GLY A 180 23.04 -20.06 -10.59
N LEU A 181 22.39 -18.90 -10.50
CA LEU A 181 21.18 -18.73 -9.69
C LEU A 181 19.97 -19.29 -10.46
N GLU A 182 18.99 -19.87 -9.75
CA GLU A 182 17.72 -20.31 -10.35
C GLU A 182 17.10 -19.18 -11.18
N GLU A 183 16.65 -19.47 -12.40
CA GLU A 183 15.95 -18.51 -13.25
C GLU A 183 14.57 -18.19 -12.66
N TYR A 184 14.48 -17.05 -11.95
CA TYR A 184 13.20 -16.49 -11.55
C TYR A 184 12.52 -15.88 -12.77
N GLU A 185 11.49 -16.56 -13.31
CA GLU A 185 10.64 -16.06 -14.40
C GLU A 185 9.99 -14.72 -14.05
N SER A 186 10.67 -13.62 -14.39
CA SER A 186 10.23 -12.26 -14.09
C SER A 186 9.15 -11.84 -15.09
N SER A 187 7.88 -11.94 -14.66
CA SER A 187 6.71 -11.60 -15.47
C SER A 187 6.30 -10.13 -15.27
N MET A 188 6.43 -9.32 -16.30
CA MET A 188 5.87 -7.96 -16.32
C MET A 188 4.42 -8.01 -16.79
N LYS A 189 3.51 -7.50 -15.97
CA LYS A 189 2.09 -7.40 -16.29
C LYS A 189 1.55 -6.05 -15.84
N PHE A 190 1.17 -5.22 -16.81
CA PHE A 190 0.37 -4.04 -16.52
C PHE A 190 -0.98 -4.49 -15.95
N PRO A 191 -1.45 -3.90 -14.83
CA PRO A 191 -2.72 -4.28 -14.24
C PRO A 191 -3.86 -4.01 -15.23
N THR A 192 -4.43 -5.08 -15.79
CA THR A 192 -5.59 -4.94 -16.68
C THR A 192 -6.79 -4.53 -15.83
N VAL A 193 -7.25 -3.28 -15.98
CA VAL A 193 -8.42 -2.77 -15.26
C VAL A 193 -9.60 -3.71 -15.52
N SER A 194 -10.22 -4.22 -14.46
CA SER A 194 -11.26 -5.23 -14.60
C SER A 194 -12.51 -4.60 -15.24
N LYS A 195 -13.27 -5.41 -16.01
CA LYS A 195 -14.55 -4.95 -16.54
C LYS A 195 -15.52 -4.50 -15.44
N GLY A 196 -15.40 -5.03 -14.21
CA GLY A 196 -16.20 -4.57 -13.07
C GLY A 196 -15.88 -3.14 -12.62
N VAL A 197 -14.61 -2.73 -12.65
CA VAL A 197 -14.21 -1.34 -12.38
C VAL A 197 -14.71 -0.41 -13.48
N LEU A 198 -14.52 -0.79 -14.75
CA LEU A 198 -14.95 0.00 -15.92
C LEU A 198 -16.48 0.11 -16.05
N MET A 199 -17.24 -0.92 -15.68
CA MET A 199 -18.70 -0.94 -15.81
C MET A 199 -19.41 -0.19 -14.68
N ASN A 200 -18.76 -0.04 -13.52
CA ASN A 200 -19.31 0.75 -12.40
C ASN A 200 -18.97 2.24 -12.53
N GLU A 201 -17.87 2.62 -13.18
CA GLU A 201 -17.40 4.01 -13.25
C GLU A 201 -16.95 4.45 -14.67
N PRO A 202 -17.89 4.90 -15.54
CA PRO A 202 -17.55 5.38 -16.89
C PRO A 202 -16.92 6.78 -16.94
N ASN A 203 -16.86 7.51 -15.82
CA ASN A 203 -16.57 8.95 -15.76
C ASN A 203 -15.23 9.31 -15.08
N TRP A 204 -14.20 8.46 -15.19
CA TRP A 204 -12.84 8.70 -14.64
C TRP A 204 -12.06 9.81 -15.38
N LYS A 205 -12.66 11.00 -15.47
CA LYS A 205 -12.08 12.26 -15.99
C LYS A 205 -12.30 13.43 -15.01
N MET A 206 -13.05 13.21 -13.92
CA MET A 206 -13.26 14.03 -12.71
C MET A 206 -13.06 13.11 -11.48
N ASP A 207 -12.46 13.44 -10.32
CA ASP A 207 -11.87 14.71 -9.84
C ASP A 207 -10.62 14.49 -8.93
N PRO A 208 -9.83 15.52 -8.51
CA PRO A 208 -8.35 15.49 -8.50
C PRO A 208 -7.68 14.91 -7.23
N LEU A 209 -8.42 14.29 -6.31
CA LEU A 209 -7.93 13.97 -4.96
C LEU A 209 -7.34 12.56 -4.79
N ALA A 210 -7.09 11.85 -5.90
CA ALA A 210 -6.60 10.47 -5.90
C ALA A 210 -5.06 10.32 -5.92
N VAL A 211 -4.30 11.43 -5.99
CA VAL A 211 -2.89 11.41 -6.44
C VAL A 211 -1.85 11.58 -5.31
N GLN A 212 -2.21 12.06 -4.11
CA GLN A 212 -1.22 12.36 -3.04
C GLN A 212 -1.63 11.84 -1.65
N GLY A 213 -1.95 10.54 -1.53
CA GLY A 213 -1.98 9.84 -0.22
C GLY A 213 -3.32 9.70 0.52
N LEU A 214 -4.46 10.11 -0.06
CA LEU A 214 -5.77 10.09 0.61
C LEU A 214 -6.82 9.19 -0.09
N GLY A 215 -6.43 7.96 -0.42
CA GLY A 215 -7.19 7.02 -1.26
C GLY A 215 -8.61 6.65 -0.81
N LEU A 216 -9.08 7.04 0.38
CA LEU A 216 -10.43 6.73 0.86
C LEU A 216 -11.30 7.88 1.38
N CYS A 217 -10.77 9.09 1.56
CA CYS A 217 -11.65 10.25 1.85
C CYS A 217 -12.54 10.57 0.63
N VAL A 218 -12.06 10.22 -0.58
CA VAL A 218 -12.79 10.37 -1.85
C VAL A 218 -13.94 9.37 -2.00
N LEU A 219 -13.81 8.13 -1.49
CA LEU A 219 -14.86 7.11 -1.56
C LEU A 219 -16.09 7.45 -0.68
N GLU A 220 -15.96 8.40 0.23
CA GLU A 220 -17.08 8.97 0.99
C GLU A 220 -17.97 9.84 0.08
N THR A 221 -17.36 10.81 -0.61
CA THR A 221 -18.02 11.74 -1.53
C THR A 221 -18.57 11.03 -2.77
N LEU A 222 -17.81 10.12 -3.37
CA LEU A 222 -18.26 9.36 -4.55
C LEU A 222 -19.28 8.28 -4.20
N GLY A 223 -19.25 7.78 -2.95
CA GLY A 223 -20.04 6.63 -2.54
C GLY A 223 -21.54 6.88 -2.36
N GLU A 224 -22.02 8.12 -2.25
CA GLU A 224 -23.41 8.41 -1.82
C GLU A 224 -24.46 7.71 -2.70
N ASN A 225 -24.25 7.68 -4.03
CA ASN A 225 -25.14 6.99 -4.98
C ASN A 225 -24.81 5.50 -5.21
N LEU A 226 -23.76 4.98 -4.59
CA LEU A 226 -23.21 3.62 -4.81
C LEU A 226 -23.34 2.71 -3.57
N GLY A 227 -24.20 3.09 -2.62
CA GLY A 227 -24.39 2.38 -1.34
C GLY A 227 -23.45 2.84 -0.20
N GLY A 228 -22.67 3.88 -0.45
CA GLY A 228 -21.69 4.48 0.47
C GLY A 228 -20.32 3.79 0.44
N ARG A 229 -19.33 4.49 1.03
CA ARG A 229 -17.91 4.10 1.13
C ARG A 229 -17.66 2.61 1.35
N VAL A 230 -18.31 1.99 2.34
CA VAL A 230 -18.17 0.55 2.67
C VAL A 230 -18.50 -0.37 1.48
N GLN A 231 -19.58 -0.08 0.76
CA GLN A 231 -20.04 -0.93 -0.34
C GLN A 231 -19.19 -0.72 -1.60
N LEU A 232 -18.77 0.52 -1.86
CA LEU A 232 -17.83 0.86 -2.94
C LEU A 232 -16.45 0.24 -2.70
N THR A 233 -15.91 0.36 -1.47
CA THR A 233 -14.64 -0.27 -1.04
C THR A 233 -14.70 -1.79 -1.23
N ARG A 234 -15.82 -2.43 -0.86
CA ARG A 234 -16.01 -3.87 -1.07
C ARG A 234 -15.98 -4.25 -2.55
N GLN A 235 -16.63 -3.48 -3.43
CA GLN A 235 -16.60 -3.75 -4.88
C GLN A 235 -15.20 -3.52 -5.47
N PHE A 236 -14.49 -2.47 -5.03
CA PHE A 236 -13.11 -2.21 -5.40
C PHE A 236 -12.19 -3.38 -5.03
N HIS A 237 -12.21 -3.83 -3.76
CA HIS A 237 -11.40 -4.97 -3.30
C HIS A 237 -11.76 -6.28 -4.01
N GLN A 238 -13.05 -6.55 -4.28
CA GLN A 238 -13.47 -7.70 -5.08
C GLN A 238 -12.90 -7.67 -6.50
N ALA A 239 -12.89 -6.50 -7.14
CA ALA A 239 -12.36 -6.31 -8.47
C ALA A 239 -10.82 -6.35 -8.52
N LEU A 240 -10.17 -5.85 -7.47
CA LEU A 240 -8.72 -5.93 -7.26
C LEU A 240 -8.28 -7.38 -7.07
N ASP A 241 -8.86 -8.10 -6.10
CA ASP A 241 -8.58 -9.52 -5.84
C ASP A 241 -8.82 -10.37 -7.12
N ALA A 242 -9.87 -10.09 -7.90
CA ALA A 242 -10.12 -10.77 -9.17
C ALA A 242 -9.08 -10.45 -10.26
N SER A 243 -8.54 -9.22 -10.30
CA SER A 243 -7.45 -8.84 -11.20
C SER A 243 -6.12 -9.47 -10.78
N VAL A 244 -5.83 -9.48 -9.48
CA VAL A 244 -4.64 -10.12 -8.90
C VAL A 244 -4.66 -11.62 -9.17
N ALA A 245 -5.75 -12.33 -8.83
CA ALA A 245 -5.89 -13.77 -9.11
C ALA A 245 -5.67 -14.14 -10.58
N LYS A 246 -6.10 -13.27 -11.50
CA LYS A 246 -5.95 -13.49 -12.96
C LYS A 246 -4.53 -13.22 -13.44
N ASN A 247 -3.89 -12.16 -12.96
CA ASN A 247 -2.63 -11.66 -13.51
C ASN A 247 -1.41 -12.14 -12.70
N PHE A 248 -1.50 -12.23 -11.38
CA PHE A 248 -0.42 -12.55 -10.45
C PHE A 248 -0.80 -13.81 -9.64
N PRO A 249 -0.61 -15.02 -10.19
CA PRO A 249 -1.03 -16.28 -9.57
C PRO A 249 -0.25 -16.64 -8.29
N ASP A 250 0.83 -15.92 -8.03
CA ASP A 250 1.66 -15.91 -6.83
C ASP A 250 1.16 -14.93 -5.74
N ASN A 251 0.15 -14.10 -6.04
CA ASN A 251 -0.37 -13.01 -5.21
C ASN A 251 0.60 -11.84 -5.04
N GLY A 252 1.37 -11.51 -6.08
CA GLY A 252 2.29 -10.37 -6.13
C GLY A 252 1.59 -9.00 -6.09
N ILE A 253 1.11 -8.60 -4.92
CA ILE A 253 0.53 -7.27 -4.64
C ILE A 253 0.88 -6.80 -3.22
N ILE A 254 1.21 -5.52 -3.09
CA ILE A 254 1.37 -4.81 -1.82
C ILE A 254 0.25 -3.77 -1.72
N ALA A 255 -0.55 -3.82 -0.66
CA ALA A 255 -1.54 -2.80 -0.34
C ALA A 255 -0.88 -1.58 0.29
N CYS A 256 -0.28 -0.72 -0.55
CA CYS A 256 0.18 0.60 -0.14
C CYS A 256 -1.02 1.50 0.23
N MET A 257 -0.83 2.42 1.19
CA MET A 257 -1.82 3.40 1.66
C MET A 257 -3.25 2.88 1.96
N SER A 258 -3.37 1.60 2.31
CA SER A 258 -4.67 0.93 2.53
C SER A 258 -5.07 0.82 4.01
N HIS A 259 -4.60 1.76 4.83
CA HIS A 259 -4.62 1.72 6.31
C HIS A 259 -6.00 1.85 6.99
N ASN A 260 -7.06 2.09 6.22
CA ASN A 260 -8.41 2.28 6.75
C ASN A 260 -9.12 0.95 7.04
N THR A 261 -10.09 1.00 7.96
CA THR A 261 -10.87 -0.17 8.40
C THR A 261 -11.62 -0.85 7.26
N ASP A 262 -12.31 -0.12 6.38
CA ASP A 262 -13.09 -0.71 5.28
C ASP A 262 -12.23 -1.56 4.34
N SER A 263 -10.99 -1.12 4.06
CA SER A 263 -10.06 -1.82 3.17
C SER A 263 -9.54 -3.11 3.79
N VAL A 264 -9.06 -3.06 5.05
CA VAL A 264 -8.59 -4.28 5.73
C VAL A 264 -9.74 -5.27 5.94
N TYR A 265 -10.94 -4.79 6.28
CA TYR A 265 -12.14 -5.61 6.41
C TYR A 265 -12.77 -6.07 5.08
N CYS A 266 -12.24 -5.68 3.92
CA CYS A 266 -12.65 -6.19 2.59
C CYS A 266 -11.56 -7.00 1.87
N SER A 267 -10.33 -7.05 2.38
CA SER A 267 -9.19 -7.73 1.74
C SER A 267 -9.26 -9.26 1.91
N LYS A 268 -9.53 -10.00 0.82
CA LYS A 268 -9.59 -11.47 0.84
C LYS A 268 -8.34 -12.16 0.30
N GLN A 269 -7.69 -11.61 -0.73
CA GLN A 269 -6.48 -12.22 -1.29
C GLN A 269 -5.22 -11.42 -0.98
N THR A 270 -5.25 -10.09 -1.14
CA THR A 270 -4.08 -9.23 -0.88
C THR A 270 -3.46 -9.53 0.47
N ALA A 271 -2.18 -9.91 0.47
CA ALA A 271 -1.50 -10.55 1.61
C ALA A 271 -0.41 -9.69 2.26
N ILE A 272 -0.07 -8.52 1.70
CA ILE A 272 0.95 -7.60 2.22
C ILE A 272 0.32 -6.20 2.28
N VAL A 273 0.55 -5.45 3.35
CA VAL A 273 0.01 -4.09 3.56
C VAL A 273 1.04 -3.20 4.21
N ARG A 274 1.16 -1.93 3.78
CA ARG A 274 1.97 -0.93 4.51
C ARG A 274 1.47 -0.81 5.96
N ALA A 275 2.40 -0.67 6.89
CA ALA A 275 2.12 -0.64 8.34
C ALA A 275 1.89 0.78 8.86
N SER A 276 2.26 1.80 8.11
CA SER A 276 2.05 3.22 8.43
C SER A 276 1.99 4.07 7.17
N ASP A 277 1.56 5.32 7.37
CA ASP A 277 1.88 6.45 6.49
C ASP A 277 3.39 6.58 6.24
N ASP A 278 3.78 7.43 5.30
CA ASP A 278 5.15 7.52 4.80
C ASP A 278 6.19 7.81 5.90
N PHE A 279 7.32 7.11 5.77
CA PHE A 279 8.53 7.43 6.52
C PHE A 279 9.15 8.73 5.96
N TYR A 280 9.52 9.66 6.86
CA TYR A 280 10.15 10.94 6.50
C TYR A 280 11.63 10.98 6.90
N PRO A 281 12.54 10.25 6.22
CA PRO A 281 13.93 10.03 6.64
C PRO A 281 14.82 11.28 6.77
N ARG A 282 14.32 12.46 6.36
CA ARG A 282 15.00 13.75 6.54
C ARG A 282 14.62 14.48 7.83
N ASP A 283 13.56 14.04 8.51
CA ASP A 283 13.16 14.54 9.83
C ASP A 283 13.70 13.59 10.93
N PRO A 284 14.64 14.05 11.78
CA PRO A 284 15.16 13.28 12.91
C PRO A 284 14.08 12.76 13.88
N VAL A 285 12.95 13.46 14.02
CA VAL A 285 11.85 13.08 14.92
C VAL A 285 11.06 11.90 14.36
N SER A 286 11.00 11.74 13.04
CA SER A 286 10.25 10.67 12.38
C SER A 286 10.76 9.27 12.71
N HIS A 287 12.08 9.08 12.92
CA HIS A 287 12.69 7.76 13.03
C HIS A 287 12.09 6.88 14.15
N THR A 288 12.00 7.44 15.37
CA THR A 288 11.47 6.72 16.53
C THR A 288 9.94 6.61 16.47
N ILE A 289 9.26 7.65 15.99
CA ILE A 289 7.80 7.66 15.82
C ILE A 289 7.37 6.63 14.77
N HIS A 290 8.07 6.55 13.65
CA HIS A 290 7.83 5.58 12.58
C HIS A 290 7.98 4.14 13.12
N LEU A 291 9.13 3.79 13.71
CA LEU A 291 9.36 2.44 14.24
C LEU A 291 8.35 2.05 15.33
N ALA A 292 7.95 2.99 16.20
CA ALA A 292 6.87 2.75 17.15
C ALA A 292 5.54 2.48 16.42
N SER A 293 5.18 3.34 15.45
CA SER A 293 3.92 3.27 14.70
C SER A 293 3.78 1.96 13.94
N VAL A 294 4.78 1.56 13.15
CA VAL A 294 4.75 0.28 12.42
C VAL A 294 4.74 -0.92 13.37
N SER A 295 5.42 -0.85 14.51
CA SER A 295 5.40 -1.93 15.52
C SER A 295 4.01 -2.10 16.13
N TYR A 296 3.36 -1.03 16.58
CA TYR A 296 2.02 -1.09 17.15
C TYR A 296 0.96 -1.48 16.10
N ASN A 297 1.02 -0.88 14.91
CA ASN A 297 0.07 -1.18 13.84
C ASN A 297 0.21 -2.62 13.33
N SER A 298 1.42 -3.19 13.34
CA SER A 298 1.67 -4.60 12.97
C SER A 298 0.89 -5.60 13.82
N ILE A 299 0.55 -5.26 15.07
CA ILE A 299 -0.26 -6.13 15.95
C ILE A 299 -1.68 -6.30 15.38
N PHE A 300 -2.29 -5.22 14.86
CA PHE A 300 -3.62 -5.26 14.28
C PHE A 300 -3.58 -5.69 12.80
N LEU A 301 -2.70 -5.11 12.00
CA LEU A 301 -2.59 -5.40 10.57
C LEU A 301 -2.12 -6.83 10.30
N GLY A 302 -1.27 -7.38 11.17
CA GLY A 302 -0.76 -8.76 11.13
C GLY A 302 -1.83 -9.85 11.20
N GLU A 303 -3.04 -9.52 11.66
CA GLU A 303 -4.20 -10.41 11.59
C GLU A 303 -4.78 -10.51 10.18
N PHE A 304 -4.64 -9.47 9.35
CA PHE A 304 -5.17 -9.43 7.99
C PHE A 304 -4.13 -9.77 6.92
N MET A 305 -2.92 -9.21 7.06
CA MET A 305 -1.90 -9.12 6.00
C MET A 305 -0.51 -9.02 6.65
N GLN A 306 0.54 -9.39 5.91
CA GLN A 306 1.92 -9.18 6.33
C GLN A 306 2.20 -7.67 6.38
N PRO A 307 2.62 -7.10 7.54
CA PRO A 307 2.95 -5.69 7.64
C PRO A 307 4.27 -5.39 6.91
N ASP A 308 4.21 -4.48 5.95
CA ASP A 308 5.35 -3.85 5.29
C ASP A 308 5.73 -2.59 6.06
N TRP A 309 6.98 -2.51 6.51
CA TRP A 309 7.49 -1.44 7.38
C TRP A 309 7.99 -0.22 6.62
N ASP A 310 7.64 -0.09 5.34
CA ASP A 310 8.04 1.01 4.45
C ASP A 310 9.56 1.03 4.15
N MET A 311 9.91 1.88 3.17
CA MET A 311 11.24 2.10 2.65
C MET A 311 12.27 2.47 3.71
N PHE A 312 13.53 2.22 3.37
CA PHE A 312 14.66 2.27 4.27
C PHE A 312 15.84 2.99 3.60
N HIS A 313 16.36 4.01 4.28
CA HIS A 313 17.60 4.66 3.88
C HIS A 313 18.82 3.87 4.38
N SER A 314 19.42 3.10 3.47
CA SER A 314 20.63 2.30 3.75
C SER A 314 21.86 3.14 4.06
N LEU A 315 22.00 4.31 3.42
CA LEU A 315 23.01 5.32 3.75
C LEU A 315 22.39 6.41 4.64
N HIS A 316 22.31 6.14 5.93
CA HIS A 316 21.83 7.09 6.95
C HIS A 316 22.49 6.84 8.32
N PRO A 317 22.73 7.85 9.17
CA PRO A 317 23.32 7.65 10.51
C PRO A 317 22.54 6.70 11.43
N VAL A 318 21.23 6.51 11.21
CA VAL A 318 20.41 5.53 11.96
C VAL A 318 20.02 4.30 11.12
N ALA A 319 20.76 4.01 10.04
CA ALA A 319 20.49 2.86 9.18
C ALA A 319 20.54 1.53 9.95
N GLU A 320 21.57 1.32 10.79
CA GLU A 320 21.73 0.13 11.63
C GLU A 320 20.53 -0.07 12.59
N TYR A 321 19.94 1.00 13.09
CA TYR A 321 18.77 0.94 13.98
C TYR A 321 17.50 0.51 13.21
N HIS A 322 17.23 1.12 12.06
CA HIS A 322 16.04 0.80 11.24
C HIS A 322 16.10 -0.60 10.60
N SER A 323 17.29 -1.06 10.21
CA SER A 323 17.50 -2.39 9.64
C SER A 323 17.43 -3.50 10.70
N SER A 324 18.05 -3.29 11.88
CA SER A 324 17.94 -4.20 13.02
C SER A 324 16.48 -4.39 13.44
N ALA A 325 15.71 -3.29 13.49
CA ALA A 325 14.29 -3.35 13.82
C ALA A 325 13.49 -4.20 12.81
N ARG A 326 13.68 -3.99 11.50
CA ARG A 326 13.02 -4.77 10.42
C ARG A 326 13.44 -6.24 10.40
N ALA A 327 14.70 -6.55 10.74
CA ALA A 327 15.20 -7.92 10.77
C ALA A 327 14.52 -8.79 11.85
N ILE A 328 14.08 -8.20 12.96
CA ILE A 328 13.46 -8.90 14.08
C ILE A 328 11.95 -9.14 13.86
N THR A 329 11.28 -8.31 13.07
CA THR A 329 9.81 -8.18 13.07
C THR A 329 9.08 -8.66 11.81
N VAL A 330 9.81 -9.35 10.91
CA VAL A 330 9.40 -9.90 9.60
C VAL A 330 8.96 -8.87 8.52
N GLY A 331 9.82 -8.70 7.51
CA GLY A 331 9.38 -8.96 6.13
C GLY A 331 8.99 -7.79 5.20
N LEU A 332 9.85 -6.79 5.03
CA LEU A 332 10.18 -6.21 3.70
C LEU A 332 11.40 -5.27 3.80
N PHE A 333 12.39 -5.45 2.92
CA PHE A 333 13.57 -4.57 2.84
C PHE A 333 13.59 -3.85 1.49
N MET A 334 13.00 -2.65 1.47
CA MET A 334 13.05 -1.72 0.34
C MET A 334 14.08 -0.64 0.60
N SER A 335 15.14 -0.53 -0.20
CA SER A 335 16.08 0.59 -0.08
C SER A 335 15.68 1.76 -0.98
N GLY A 336 15.99 2.97 -0.51
CA GLY A 336 15.68 4.23 -1.19
C GLY A 336 16.84 5.01 -1.81
N ASN A 337 18.11 4.64 -1.56
CA ASN A 337 19.25 5.53 -1.89
C ASN A 337 20.23 4.94 -2.92
N ASN A 338 20.71 5.77 -3.85
CA ASN A 338 21.59 5.44 -4.98
C ASN A 338 23.05 5.12 -4.60
N SER A 339 23.40 5.23 -3.32
CA SER A 339 24.75 5.03 -2.79
C SER A 339 24.72 4.01 -1.65
N PHE A 340 25.10 2.76 -1.95
CA PHE A 340 24.92 1.63 -1.04
C PHE A 340 26.23 1.19 -0.38
N GLN A 341 26.24 1.09 0.95
CA GLN A 341 27.27 0.36 1.71
C GLN A 341 26.62 -0.77 2.53
N LEU A 342 26.39 -1.92 1.88
CA LEU A 342 25.73 -3.09 2.50
C LEU A 342 26.69 -3.91 3.38
N SER A 343 27.98 -3.54 3.43
CA SER A 343 29.07 -4.31 4.05
C SER A 343 28.93 -4.58 5.55
N LYS A 344 27.96 -3.95 6.25
CA LYS A 344 27.66 -4.18 7.66
C LYS A 344 26.39 -5.01 7.95
N LEU A 345 25.56 -5.28 6.95
CA LEU A 345 24.23 -5.89 7.15
C LEU A 345 24.15 -7.39 6.78
N CYS A 346 25.22 -7.95 6.22
CA CYS A 346 25.34 -9.37 5.88
C CYS A 346 26.51 -10.06 6.62
N GLN A 347 26.89 -9.53 7.78
CA GLN A 347 27.73 -10.20 8.79
C GLN A 347 26.90 -10.45 10.04
#